data_AF-Q16GA9-F1
#
_entry.id   AF-Q16GA9-F1
#
_cell.length_a   1.000
_cell.length_b   1.000
_cell.length_c   1.000
_cell.angle_alpha   90.00
_cell.angle_beta   90.00
_cell.angle_gamma   90.00
#
_symmetry.space_group_name_H-M   'P 1'
#
loop_
_entity.id
_entity.type
_entity.pdbx_description
1 polymer ?
#
loop_
_entity_poly.entity_id
_entity_poly.type
_entity_poly.pdbx_seq_one_letter_code
_entity_poly.pdbx_strand_id
1 'polypeptide(L)'
;MYLGNFTIASSLLKQMMDYGDKSVHKLNPSDLNPLDKMKFDPSIKLISSELIEHLGEVVPGSNGTIAYLKVMRLIYQAFIEENIPPKTRITAI
;
A
#
# COMPACT_ATOMS: atom_id res chain seq x y z
N MET A 1 -3.36 -4.72 -13.57
CA MET A 1 -2.48 -5.80 -13.08
C MET A 1 -3.35 -6.81 -12.35
N TYR A 2 -2.95 -8.08 -12.29
CA TYR A 2 -3.70 -9.12 -11.57
C TYR A 2 -2.83 -9.76 -10.51
N LEU A 3 -3.42 -10.11 -9.37
CA LEU A 3 -2.84 -10.96 -8.33
C LEU A 3 -3.80 -12.11 -8.09
N GLY A 4 -3.44 -13.28 -8.64
CA GLY A 4 -4.40 -14.38 -8.80
C GLY A 4 -5.61 -13.92 -9.61
N ASN A 5 -6.80 -14.08 -9.04
CA ASN A 5 -8.08 -13.68 -9.66
C ASN A 5 -8.50 -12.24 -9.34
N PHE A 6 -7.70 -11.49 -8.58
CA PHE A 6 -8.05 -10.13 -8.17
C PHE A 6 -7.40 -9.08 -9.06
N THR A 7 -8.15 -8.02 -9.37
CA THR A 7 -7.64 -6.86 -10.10
C THR A 7 -6.93 -5.91 -9.14
N ILE A 8 -5.75 -5.43 -9.54
CA ILE A 8 -5.00 -4.36 -8.88
C ILE A 8 -5.00 -3.15 -9.80
N ALA A 9 -5.39 -2.00 -9.25
CA ALA A 9 -5.46 -0.76 -10.01
C ALA A 9 -5.21 0.48 -9.14
N SER A 10 -4.41 1.42 -9.65
CA SER A 10 -4.19 2.73 -9.02
C SER A 10 -5.43 3.61 -9.02
N SER A 11 -6.41 3.35 -9.90
CA SER A 11 -7.71 4.02 -9.88
C SER A 11 -8.46 3.82 -8.57
N LEU A 12 -8.27 2.70 -7.87
CA LEU A 12 -8.88 2.45 -6.57
C LEU A 12 -8.27 3.33 -5.47
N LEU A 13 -6.97 3.62 -5.56
CA LEU A 13 -6.33 4.60 -4.68
C LEU A 13 -6.82 6.02 -4.97
N LYS A 14 -7.06 6.34 -6.25
CA LYS A 14 -7.67 7.62 -6.63
C LYS A 14 -9.09 7.77 -6.07
N GLN A 15 -9.92 6.73 -6.17
CA GLN A 15 -11.24 6.71 -5.56
C GLN A 15 -11.17 6.91 -4.04
N MET A 16 -10.24 6.25 -3.35
CA MET A 16 -10.03 6.47 -1.92
C MET A 16 -9.63 7.93 -1.61
N MET A 17 -8.83 8.57 -2.46
CA MET A 17 -8.47 9.98 -2.28
C MET A 17 -9.64 10.94 -2.53
N ASP A 18 -10.57 10.57 -3.41
CA ASP A 18 -11.74 11.38 -3.75
C ASP A 18 -12.85 11.26 -2.69
N TYR A 19 -12.99 10.08 -2.05
CA TYR A 19 -14.10 9.78 -1.14
C TYR A 19 -13.70 9.55 0.32
N GLY A 20 -12.42 9.36 0.61
CA GLY A 20 -11.90 9.05 1.93
C GLY A 20 -11.38 10.27 2.69
N ASP A 21 -11.17 10.10 4.01
CA ASP A 21 -10.57 11.12 4.86
C ASP A 21 -9.08 11.36 4.54
N LYS A 22 -8.77 12.59 4.11
CA LYS A 22 -7.42 13.08 3.81
C LYS A 22 -6.45 12.95 4.97
N SER A 23 -6.92 13.12 6.20
CA SER A 23 -6.09 13.04 7.40
C SER A 23 -5.59 11.62 7.66
N VAL A 24 -6.35 10.61 7.20
CA VAL A 24 -6.02 9.19 7.30
C VAL A 24 -5.08 8.78 6.17
N HIS A 25 -5.49 8.95 4.90
CA HIS A 25 -4.69 8.45 3.78
C HIS A 25 -3.48 9.32 3.44
N LYS A 26 -3.47 10.61 3.77
CA LYS A 26 -2.34 11.56 3.62
C LYS A 26 -1.73 11.71 2.20
N LEU A 27 -2.24 10.99 1.20
CA LEU A 27 -1.81 11.05 -0.20
C LEU A 27 -2.19 12.35 -0.88
N ASN A 28 -1.27 12.94 -1.64
CA ASN A 28 -1.52 14.02 -2.60
C ASN A 28 -1.64 13.47 -4.03
N PRO A 29 -2.29 14.18 -4.97
CA PRO A 29 -2.40 13.72 -6.36
C PRO A 29 -1.05 13.41 -7.03
N SER A 30 0.00 14.15 -6.66
CA SER A 30 1.37 13.91 -7.11
C SER A 30 1.96 12.59 -6.64
N ASP A 31 1.47 12.03 -5.53
CA ASP A 31 1.97 10.78 -4.94
C ASP A 31 1.58 9.56 -5.79
N LEU A 32 0.56 9.70 -6.64
CA LEU A 32 0.14 8.67 -7.61
C LEU A 32 0.65 8.93 -9.03
N ASN A 33 1.61 9.84 -9.21
CA ASN A 33 2.17 10.12 -10.53
C ASN A 33 3.09 8.97 -11.00
N PRO A 34 2.71 8.20 -12.03
CA PRO A 34 3.51 7.05 -12.48
C PRO A 34 4.82 7.44 -13.18
N LEU A 35 4.97 8.70 -13.57
CA LEU A 35 6.21 9.22 -14.17
C LEU A 35 7.28 9.48 -13.11
N ASP A 36 6.86 9.69 -11.85
CA ASP A 36 7.75 10.02 -10.75
C ASP A 36 8.18 8.73 -10.02
N LYS A 37 9.24 8.11 -10.53
CA LYS A 37 9.75 6.82 -10.05
C LYS A 37 10.81 6.93 -8.94
N MET A 38 11.18 8.15 -8.55
CA MET A 38 12.29 8.38 -7.62
C MET A 38 11.84 8.82 -6.22
N LYS A 39 10.57 9.15 -6.04
CA LYS A 39 10.08 9.59 -4.73
C LYS A 39 9.85 8.41 -3.79
N PHE A 40 10.69 8.35 -2.76
CA PHE A 40 10.60 7.37 -1.69
C PHE A 40 9.38 7.61 -0.77
N ASP A 41 9.15 8.86 -0.34
CA ASP A 41 8.09 9.18 0.63
C ASP A 41 6.69 8.74 0.19
N PRO A 42 6.24 8.98 -1.06
CA PRO A 42 4.98 8.46 -1.58
C PRO A 42 4.89 6.93 -1.49
N SER A 43 5.95 6.21 -1.83
CA SER A 43 5.97 4.75 -1.74
C SER A 43 5.77 4.26 -0.31
N ILE A 44 6.37 4.93 0.68
CA ILE A 44 6.17 4.60 2.11
C ILE A 44 4.75 4.93 2.57
N LYS A 45 4.20 6.07 2.16
CA LYS A 45 2.80 6.41 2.46
C LYS A 45 1.84 5.36 1.91
N LEU A 46 2.05 4.91 0.67
CA LEU A 46 1.20 3.93 -0.01
C LEU A 46 1.13 2.57 0.71
N ILE A 47 2.17 2.18 1.43
CA ILE A 47 2.23 0.91 2.17
C ILE A 47 1.94 1.07 3.67
N SER A 48 1.49 2.27 4.11
CA SER A 48 1.10 2.48 5.51
C SER A 48 -0.15 1.68 5.88
N SER A 49 -0.29 1.36 7.15
CA SER A 49 -1.28 0.38 7.64
C SER A 49 -2.64 1.04 7.63
N GLU A 50 -2.66 2.27 8.11
CA GLU A 50 -3.79 3.19 8.16
C GLU A 50 -4.35 3.43 6.77
N LEU A 51 -3.50 3.61 5.75
CA LEU A 51 -3.97 3.79 4.37
C LEU A 51 -4.58 2.51 3.82
N ILE A 52 -3.92 1.37 4.03
CA ILE A 52 -4.38 0.06 3.53
C ILE A 52 -5.73 -0.31 4.16
N GLU A 53 -5.91 -0.06 5.46
CA GLU A 53 -7.16 -0.28 6.17
C GLU A 53 -8.26 0.65 5.63
N HIS A 54 -7.96 1.94 5.53
CA HIS A 54 -8.88 2.95 5.00
C HIS A 54 -9.33 2.66 3.56
N LEU A 55 -8.46 2.12 2.72
CA LEU A 55 -8.81 1.69 1.37
C LEU A 55 -9.91 0.61 1.38
N GLY A 56 -9.86 -0.32 2.34
CA GLY A 56 -10.86 -1.38 2.49
C GLY A 56 -12.19 -0.88 3.04
N GLU A 57 -12.16 0.18 3.85
CA GLU A 57 -13.36 0.82 4.38
C GLU A 57 -14.09 1.66 3.32
N VAL A 58 -13.32 2.38 2.49
CA VAL A 58 -13.88 3.39 1.57
C VAL A 58 -14.21 2.83 0.19
N VAL A 59 -13.42 1.87 -0.33
CA VAL A 59 -13.52 1.43 -1.73
C VAL A 59 -13.88 -0.05 -1.81
N PRO A 60 -15.16 -0.39 -2.11
CA PRO A 60 -15.57 -1.78 -2.32
C PRO A 60 -14.80 -2.46 -3.45
N GLY A 61 -14.51 -3.76 -3.29
CA GLY A 61 -13.79 -4.54 -4.30
C GLY A 61 -12.28 -4.27 -4.37
N SER A 62 -11.73 -3.47 -3.45
CA SER A 62 -10.30 -3.13 -3.39
C SER A 62 -9.39 -4.24 -2.83
N ASN A 63 -9.96 -5.39 -2.44
CA ASN A 63 -9.26 -6.51 -1.81
C ASN A 63 -7.96 -6.93 -2.52
N GLY A 64 -7.93 -6.94 -3.85
CA GLY A 64 -6.71 -7.24 -4.62
C GLY A 64 -5.60 -6.22 -4.42
N THR A 65 -5.96 -4.94 -4.42
CA THR A 65 -5.02 -3.83 -4.19
C THR A 65 -4.55 -3.80 -2.74
N ILE A 66 -5.45 -4.07 -1.79
CA ILE A 66 -5.09 -4.22 -0.36
C ILE A 66 -4.07 -5.34 -0.18
N ALA A 67 -4.33 -6.53 -0.72
CA ALA A 67 -3.42 -7.67 -0.61
C ALA A 67 -2.05 -7.34 -1.21
N TYR A 68 -2.02 -6.70 -2.38
CA TYR A 68 -0.78 -6.25 -3.01
C TYR A 68 0.00 -5.28 -2.13
N LEU A 69 -0.65 -4.25 -1.57
CA LEU A 69 0.01 -3.27 -0.70
C LEU A 69 0.53 -3.91 0.60
N LYS A 70 -0.21 -4.86 1.18
CA LYS A 70 0.25 -5.64 2.35
C LYS A 70 1.52 -6.43 2.02
N VAL A 71 1.56 -7.11 0.87
CA VAL A 71 2.76 -7.83 0.42
C VAL A 71 3.93 -6.87 0.23
N MET A 72 3.72 -5.73 -0.42
CA MET A 72 4.76 -4.72 -0.62
C MET A 72 5.28 -4.16 0.70
N ARG A 73 4.40 -3.94 1.69
CA ARG A 73 4.78 -3.55 3.05
C ARG A 73 5.66 -4.60 3.71
N LEU A 74 5.26 -5.87 3.67
CA LEU A 74 6.03 -6.97 4.27
C LEU A 74 7.41 -7.09 3.63
N ILE A 75 7.50 -6.99 2.30
CA ILE A 75 8.77 -6.96 1.58
C ILE A 75 9.61 -5.79 2.07
N TYR A 76 9.06 -4.58 2.12
CA TYR A 76 9.78 -3.39 2.58
C TYR A 76 10.34 -3.57 4.00
N GLN A 77 9.50 -4.01 4.96
CA GLN A 77 9.91 -4.28 6.34
C GLN A 77 10.99 -5.36 6.42
N ALA A 78 10.89 -6.40 5.58
CA ALA A 78 11.87 -7.47 5.52
C ALA A 78 13.27 -7.01 5.09
N PHE A 79 13.41 -5.85 4.42
CA PHE A 79 14.72 -5.30 4.04
C PHE A 79 15.16 -4.12 4.90
N ILE A 80 14.24 -3.38 5.52
CA ILE A 80 14.54 -2.16 6.28
C ILE A 80 14.69 -2.41 7.78
N GLU A 81 13.98 -3.39 8.35
CA GLU A 81 14.02 -3.61 9.80
C GLU A 81 15.32 -4.33 10.20
N GLU A 82 16.41 -3.59 10.38
CA GLU A 82 17.74 -4.11 10.72
C GLU A 82 17.77 -4.91 12.04
N ASN A 83 16.81 -4.65 12.93
CA ASN A 83 16.76 -5.24 14.27
C ASN A 83 16.02 -6.60 14.36
N ILE A 84 15.49 -7.13 13.25
CA ILE A 84 14.84 -8.45 13.27
C ILE A 84 15.83 -9.53 12.80
N PRO A 85 16.21 -10.48 13.66
CA PRO A 85 17.06 -11.60 13.28
C PRO A 85 16.42 -12.43 12.16
N PRO A 86 17.20 -12.97 11.20
CA PRO A 86 16.67 -13.75 10.07
C PRO A 86 15.73 -14.89 10.48
N LYS A 87 15.98 -15.53 11.63
CA LYS A 87 15.15 -16.61 12.17
C LYS A 87 13.71 -16.17 12.44
N THR A 88 13.53 -14.98 13.02
CA THR A 88 12.20 -14.44 13.36
C THR A 88 11.41 -14.05 12.11
N ARG A 89 12.09 -13.68 11.02
CA ARG A 89 11.45 -13.33 9.74
C ARG A 89 10.76 -14.52 9.07
N ILE A 90 11.35 -15.71 9.16
CA ILE A 90 10.84 -16.91 8.49
C ILE A 90 9.58 -17.45 9.20
N THR A 91 9.46 -17.23 10.51
CA THR A 91 8.37 -17.78 11.34
C THR A 91 7.14 -16.88 11.46
N ALA A 92 7.21 -15.62 11.00
CA ALA A 92 6.12 -14.65 11.12
C ALA A 92 5.23 -14.55 9.85
N ILE A 93 5.57 -15.29 8.80
CA ILE A 93 4.80 -15.47 7.56
C ILE A 93 3.88 -16.68 7.74
#